data_AF-A0A1D6GG62-F1
#
_entry.id   AF-A0A1D6GG62-F1
#
_cell.length_a   1.000
_cell.length_b   1.000
_cell.length_c   1.000
_cell.angle_alpha   90.00
_cell.angle_beta   90.00
_cell.angle_gamma   90.00
#
_symmetry.space_group_name_H-M   'P 1'
#
loop_
_entity.id
_entity.type
_entity.pdbx_description
1 polymer ?
#
loop_
_entity_poly.entity_id
_entity_poly.type
_entity_poly.pdbx_seq_one_letter_code
_entity_poly.pdbx_strand_id
1 'polypeptide(L)'
;MSSFKKNKGGKELMMRHRRRVIFSVIVTAIVAGVSLQNFPVGTAAFLGTTKGFRVGLNLALAIALHYIPEGISVALPAYFATSSKWQAFKLATLSGFAEPLGVIIVGELMLLTYLFPSNLNPEILEGLLGLVGGVMAFLTLYEMLPLAFEYAGRKDAVKAVFVGMAFMSMSLYFLDASLPKEMSA
;
A
#
# COMPACT_ATOMS: atom_id res chain seq x y z
N MET A 1 0.14 48.09 -22.74
CA MET A 1 -0.55 46.77 -22.88
C MET A 1 0.38 45.54 -22.72
N SER A 2 1.70 45.64 -22.94
CA SER A 2 2.62 44.48 -22.91
C SER A 2 3.00 43.98 -21.50
N SER A 3 3.16 44.88 -20.52
CA SER A 3 3.53 44.52 -19.13
C SER A 3 2.45 43.71 -18.40
N PHE A 4 1.17 44.01 -18.65
CA PHE A 4 0.03 43.31 -18.03
C PHE A 4 -0.12 41.85 -18.51
N LYS A 5 0.19 41.59 -19.79
CA LYS A 5 0.17 40.24 -20.39
C LYS A 5 1.35 39.38 -19.88
N LYS A 6 2.52 40.00 -19.71
CA LYS A 6 3.73 39.37 -19.14
C LYS A 6 3.54 38.97 -17.67
N ASN A 7 2.86 39.81 -16.89
CA ASN A 7 2.55 39.53 -15.46
C ASN A 7 1.50 38.42 -15.29
N LYS A 8 0.49 38.33 -16.17
CA LYS A 8 -0.48 37.21 -16.18
C LYS A 8 0.18 35.88 -16.55
N GLY A 9 1.03 35.86 -17.59
CA GLY A 9 1.76 34.65 -18.01
C GLY A 9 2.69 34.11 -16.93
N GLY A 10 3.42 35.00 -16.24
CA GLY A 10 4.28 34.60 -15.12
C GLY A 10 3.50 34.01 -13.93
N LYS A 11 2.38 34.63 -13.54
CA LYS A 11 1.51 34.12 -12.47
C LYS A 11 0.91 32.75 -12.81
N GLU A 12 0.48 32.55 -14.06
CA GLU A 12 -0.09 31.26 -14.49
C GLU A 12 0.97 30.14 -14.49
N LEU A 13 2.18 30.44 -14.97
CA LEU A 13 3.31 29.50 -14.97
C LEU A 13 3.70 29.11 -13.55
N MET A 14 3.75 30.08 -12.63
CA MET A 14 4.06 29.87 -11.22
C MET A 14 2.98 29.03 -10.51
N MET A 15 1.69 29.24 -10.82
CA MET A 15 0.58 28.43 -10.29
C MET A 15 0.61 26.99 -10.83
N ARG A 16 0.93 26.80 -12.11
CA ARG A 16 1.13 25.45 -12.70
C ARG A 16 2.32 24.74 -12.06
N HIS A 17 3.42 25.45 -11.81
CA HIS A 17 4.61 24.89 -11.18
C HIS A 17 4.32 24.48 -9.72
N ARG A 18 3.69 25.37 -8.94
CA ARG A 18 3.30 25.09 -7.55
C ARG A 18 2.37 23.90 -7.44
N ARG A 19 1.37 23.79 -8.32
CA ARG A 19 0.46 22.64 -8.37
C ARG A 19 1.22 21.34 -8.67
N ARG A 20 2.18 21.38 -9.62
CA ARG A 20 3.02 20.22 -9.95
C ARG A 20 3.90 19.76 -8.78
N VAL A 21 4.49 20.70 -8.04
CA VAL A 21 5.29 20.41 -6.84
C VAL A 21 4.43 19.77 -5.75
N ILE A 22 3.24 20.32 -5.47
CA ILE A 22 2.33 19.76 -4.47
C ILE A 22 1.90 18.33 -4.85
N PHE A 23 1.53 18.09 -6.12
CA PHE A 23 1.21 16.75 -6.61
C PHE A 23 2.39 15.79 -6.49
N SER A 24 3.61 16.24 -6.81
CA SER A 24 4.81 15.42 -6.65
C SER A 24 5.04 15.04 -5.18
N VAL A 25 4.84 15.97 -4.24
CA VAL A 25 4.98 15.70 -2.80
C VAL A 25 3.95 14.68 -2.33
N ILE A 26 2.69 14.84 -2.75
CA ILE A 26 1.62 13.89 -2.43
C ILE A 26 1.96 12.51 -2.97
N VAL A 27 2.33 12.38 -4.23
CA VAL A 27 2.70 11.08 -4.82
C VAL A 27 3.86 10.44 -4.08
N THR A 28 4.90 11.19 -3.74
CA THR A 28 6.02 10.67 -2.96
C THR A 28 5.59 10.22 -1.57
N ALA A 29 4.71 10.95 -0.89
CA ALA A 29 4.17 10.55 0.41
C ALA A 29 3.38 9.24 0.32
N ILE A 30 2.53 9.08 -0.70
CA ILE A 30 1.77 7.85 -0.95
C ILE A 30 2.73 6.67 -1.21
N VAL A 31 3.67 6.85 -2.14
CA VAL A 31 4.66 5.81 -2.48
C VAL A 31 5.45 5.41 -1.24
N ALA A 32 5.89 6.38 -0.43
CA ALA A 32 6.64 6.12 0.80
C ALA A 32 5.77 5.43 1.86
N GLY A 33 4.56 5.91 2.11
CA GLY A 33 3.62 5.31 3.07
C GLY A 33 3.29 3.86 2.72
N VAL A 34 2.99 3.60 1.45
CA VAL A 34 2.75 2.24 0.93
C VAL A 34 4.00 1.37 1.06
N SER A 35 5.18 1.90 0.73
CA SER A 35 6.45 1.15 0.92
C SER A 35 6.68 0.79 2.40
N LEU A 36 6.38 1.72 3.32
CA LEU A 36 6.62 1.55 4.75
C LEU A 36 5.72 0.49 5.39
N GLN A 37 4.47 0.34 4.93
CA GLN A 37 3.58 -0.72 5.40
C GLN A 37 3.89 -2.09 4.76
N ASN A 38 4.38 -2.12 3.51
CA ASN A 38 4.68 -3.36 2.80
C ASN A 38 5.86 -4.13 3.41
N PHE A 39 6.82 -3.44 4.01
CA PHE A 39 7.95 -4.09 4.69
C PHE A 39 7.49 -4.96 5.89
N PRO A 40 6.68 -4.44 6.84
CA PRO A 40 6.04 -5.26 7.87
C PRO A 40 5.14 -6.37 7.34
N VAL A 41 4.41 -6.16 6.23
CA VAL A 41 3.60 -7.22 5.58
C VAL A 41 4.47 -8.37 5.13
N GLY A 42 5.59 -8.10 4.43
CA GLY A 42 6.55 -9.12 4.03
C GLY A 42 7.18 -9.87 5.21
N THR A 43 7.47 -9.14 6.29
CA THR A 43 7.92 -9.74 7.55
C THR A 43 6.89 -10.72 8.09
N ALA A 44 5.62 -10.31 8.16
CA ALA A 44 4.54 -11.17 8.63
C ALA A 44 4.30 -12.38 7.71
N ALA A 45 4.42 -12.20 6.39
CA ALA A 45 4.35 -13.28 5.40
C ALA A 45 5.41 -14.35 5.68
N PHE A 46 6.66 -13.93 5.87
CA PHE A 46 7.76 -14.84 6.21
C PHE A 46 7.49 -15.58 7.53
N LEU A 47 7.17 -14.86 8.61
CA LEU A 47 6.87 -15.46 9.92
C LEU A 47 5.66 -16.42 9.84
N GLY A 48 4.63 -16.08 9.06
CA GLY A 48 3.48 -16.94 8.83
C GLY A 48 3.84 -18.27 8.17
N THR A 49 4.80 -18.30 7.24
CA THR A 49 5.30 -19.56 6.65
C THR A 49 6.01 -20.45 7.66
N THR A 50 6.68 -19.86 8.67
CA THR A 50 7.34 -20.63 9.74
C THR A 50 6.35 -21.33 10.67
N LYS A 51 5.10 -20.83 10.77
CA LYS A 51 4.01 -21.46 11.54
C LYS A 51 3.41 -22.67 10.82
N GLY A 52 3.72 -22.84 9.54
CA GLY A 52 3.27 -23.97 8.73
C GLY A 52 2.95 -23.54 7.31
N PHE A 53 3.16 -24.45 6.37
CA PHE A 53 2.92 -24.21 4.93
C PHE A 53 1.52 -23.67 4.65
N ARG A 54 0.51 -24.16 5.37
CA ARG A 54 -0.89 -23.75 5.25
C ARG A 54 -1.13 -22.28 5.63
N VAL A 55 -0.60 -21.84 6.77
CA VAL A 55 -0.75 -20.44 7.24
C VAL A 55 -0.01 -19.50 6.29
N GLY A 56 1.20 -19.90 5.87
CA GLY A 56 1.99 -19.16 4.88
C GLY A 56 1.27 -19.01 3.54
N LEU A 57 0.68 -20.09 3.01
CA LEU A 57 -0.01 -20.06 1.72
C LEU A 57 -1.27 -19.19 1.76
N ASN A 58 -2.07 -19.29 2.83
CA ASN A 58 -3.27 -18.45 3.00
C ASN A 58 -2.89 -16.97 3.09
N LEU A 59 -1.85 -16.65 3.85
CA LEU A 59 -1.36 -15.29 4.00
C LEU A 59 -0.80 -14.74 2.68
N ALA A 60 -0.01 -15.54 1.94
CA ALA A 60 0.51 -15.16 0.64
C ALA A 60 -0.60 -14.87 -0.39
N LEU A 61 -1.65 -15.70 -0.43
CA LEU A 61 -2.79 -15.48 -1.33
C LEU A 61 -3.60 -14.24 -0.95
N ALA A 62 -3.83 -14.02 0.35
CA ALA A 62 -4.53 -12.84 0.85
C ALA A 62 -3.75 -11.55 0.52
N ILE A 63 -2.43 -11.57 0.70
CA ILE A 63 -1.54 -10.46 0.34
C ILE A 63 -1.58 -10.22 -1.17
N ALA A 64 -1.43 -11.27 -1.99
CA ALA A 64 -1.45 -11.15 -3.45
C ALA A 64 -2.74 -10.51 -3.99
N LEU A 65 -3.90 -10.79 -3.37
CA LEU A 65 -5.16 -10.15 -3.72
C LEU A 65 -5.18 -8.66 -3.36
N HIS A 66 -4.56 -8.26 -2.24
CA HIS A 66 -4.47 -6.88 -1.78
C HIS A 66 -3.53 -6.03 -2.66
N TYR A 67 -2.52 -6.66 -3.27
CA TYR A 67 -1.53 -6.00 -4.13
C TYR A 67 -2.11 -5.31 -5.36
N ILE A 68 -3.21 -5.85 -5.91
CA ILE A 68 -3.83 -5.28 -7.12
C ILE A 68 -4.45 -3.90 -6.81
N PRO A 69 -5.37 -3.76 -5.82
CA PRO A 69 -5.86 -2.45 -5.39
C PRO A 69 -4.76 -1.47 -4.98
N GLU A 70 -3.74 -1.96 -4.26
CA GLU A 70 -2.66 -1.11 -3.76
C GLU A 70 -1.74 -0.59 -4.87
N GLY A 71 -1.38 -1.45 -5.83
CA GLY A 71 -0.62 -1.02 -7.01
C GLY A 71 -1.38 0.05 -7.81
N ILE A 72 -2.70 -0.07 -7.92
CA ILE A 72 -3.56 0.92 -8.58
C ILE A 72 -3.59 2.24 -7.78
N SER A 73 -3.64 2.18 -6.44
CA SER A 73 -3.68 3.37 -5.57
C SER A 73 -2.39 4.20 -5.65
N VAL A 74 -1.25 3.56 -5.95
CA VAL A 74 0.04 4.24 -6.20
C VAL A 74 0.16 4.70 -7.65
N ALA A 75 -0.18 3.84 -8.61
CA ALA A 75 0.04 4.11 -10.04
C ALA A 75 -0.83 5.26 -10.58
N LEU A 76 -2.10 5.37 -10.14
CA LEU A 76 -3.00 6.40 -10.66
C LEU A 76 -2.55 7.83 -10.28
N PRO A 77 -2.31 8.17 -9.00
CA PRO A 77 -1.78 9.48 -8.62
C PRO A 77 -0.41 9.76 -9.27
N ALA A 78 0.47 8.76 -9.33
CA ALA A 78 1.77 8.89 -9.98
C ALA A 78 1.64 9.21 -11.48
N TYR A 79 0.67 8.60 -12.17
CA TYR A 79 0.37 8.91 -13.56
C TYR A 79 -0.16 10.34 -13.72
N PHE A 80 -1.09 10.78 -12.86
CA PHE A 80 -1.62 12.15 -12.93
C PHE A 80 -0.56 13.22 -12.61
N ALA A 81 0.43 12.91 -11.77
CA ALA A 81 1.52 13.83 -11.46
C ALA A 81 2.62 13.86 -12.55
N THR A 82 2.99 12.70 -13.10
CA THR A 82 4.12 12.58 -14.05
C THR A 82 3.70 12.61 -15.52
N SER A 83 2.41 12.38 -15.81
CA SER A 83 1.86 12.17 -17.16
C SER A 83 2.54 11.03 -17.95
N SER A 84 3.26 10.14 -17.28
CA SER A 84 3.99 9.03 -17.90
C SER A 84 3.58 7.70 -17.31
N LYS A 85 3.00 6.83 -18.15
CA LYS A 85 2.58 5.47 -17.76
C LYS A 85 3.76 4.65 -17.22
N TRP A 86 4.94 4.84 -17.81
CA TRP A 86 6.14 4.11 -17.42
C TRP A 86 6.69 4.57 -16.07
N GLN A 87 6.63 5.87 -15.76
CA GLN A 87 7.05 6.37 -14.45
C GLN A 87 6.08 5.93 -13.36
N ALA A 88 4.77 5.98 -13.64
CA ALA A 88 3.75 5.46 -12.73
C ALA A 88 3.94 3.97 -12.42
N PHE A 89 4.18 3.15 -13.44
CA PHE A 89 4.47 1.73 -13.30
C PHE A 89 5.75 1.50 -12.47
N LYS A 90 6.83 2.24 -12.76
CA LYS A 90 8.08 2.15 -11.98
C LYS A 90 7.88 2.48 -10.51
N LEU A 91 7.16 3.55 -10.20
CA LEU A 91 6.91 3.96 -8.81
C LEU A 91 6.07 2.92 -8.06
N ALA A 92 5.01 2.39 -8.66
CA ALA A 92 4.19 1.33 -8.07
C ALA A 92 4.97 0.02 -7.89
N THR A 93 5.83 -0.33 -8.85
CA THR A 93 6.69 -1.52 -8.73
C THR A 93 7.74 -1.32 -7.63
N LEU A 94 8.32 -0.12 -7.54
CA LEU A 94 9.33 0.22 -6.54
C LEU A 94 8.75 0.16 -5.11
N SER A 95 7.52 0.63 -4.90
CA SER A 95 6.86 0.48 -3.60
C SER A 95 6.53 -0.99 -3.28
N GLY A 96 6.19 -1.79 -4.30
CA GLY A 96 5.96 -3.21 -4.14
C GLY A 96 7.19 -4.01 -3.68
N PHE A 97 8.41 -3.56 -4.02
CA PHE A 97 9.66 -4.21 -3.60
C PHE A 97 9.93 -4.16 -2.09
N ALA A 98 9.26 -3.28 -1.35
CA ALA A 98 9.43 -3.20 0.11
C ALA A 98 9.03 -4.51 0.83
N GLU A 99 8.07 -5.26 0.29
CA GLU A 99 7.66 -6.56 0.86
C GLU A 99 8.69 -7.67 0.67
N PRO A 100 9.20 -7.96 -0.56
CA PRO A 100 10.31 -8.90 -0.74
C PRO A 100 11.53 -8.53 0.10
N LEU A 101 11.82 -7.23 0.27
CA LEU A 101 12.89 -6.79 1.15
C LEU A 101 12.61 -7.13 2.62
N GLY A 102 11.36 -6.99 3.08
CA GLY A 102 10.94 -7.46 4.41
C GLY A 102 11.16 -8.96 4.61
N VAL A 103 10.76 -9.78 3.63
CA VAL A 103 10.98 -11.23 3.66
C VAL A 103 12.47 -11.56 3.72
N ILE A 104 13.28 -10.96 2.84
CA ILE A 104 14.71 -11.25 2.73
C ILE A 104 15.46 -10.77 3.96
N ILE A 105 15.26 -9.52 4.39
CA ILE A 105 15.99 -8.95 5.53
C ILE A 105 15.68 -9.74 6.80
N VAL A 106 14.41 -10.08 7.05
CA VAL A 106 14.03 -10.85 8.23
C VAL A 106 14.48 -12.31 8.11
N GLY A 107 14.39 -12.91 6.93
CA GLY A 107 14.86 -14.27 6.69
C GLY A 107 16.37 -14.42 6.87
N GLU A 108 17.16 -13.51 6.31
CA GLU A 108 18.62 -13.47 6.47
C GLU A 108 19.01 -13.12 7.91
N LEU A 109 18.35 -12.16 8.56
CA LEU A 109 18.59 -11.82 9.96
C LEU A 109 18.27 -13.00 10.89
N MET A 110 17.20 -13.75 10.60
CA MET A 110 16.84 -14.98 11.32
C MET A 110 17.94 -16.04 11.17
N LEU A 111 18.45 -16.23 9.96
CA LEU A 111 19.51 -17.22 9.66
C LEU A 111 20.84 -16.85 10.33
N LEU A 112 21.24 -15.57 10.29
CA LEU A 112 22.52 -15.10 10.79
C LEU A 112 22.58 -15.00 12.31
N THR A 113 21.46 -14.63 12.94
CA THR A 113 21.49 -14.24 14.35
C THR A 113 21.07 -15.39 15.28
N TYR A 114 20.50 -16.50 14.78
CA TYR A 114 19.88 -17.56 15.59
C TYR A 114 18.89 -17.02 16.65
N LEU A 115 18.48 -15.75 16.52
CA LEU A 115 18.00 -14.93 17.62
C LEU A 115 16.47 -14.93 17.74
N PHE A 116 15.77 -15.48 16.74
CA PHE A 116 14.39 -15.85 16.88
C PHE A 116 14.36 -17.32 17.30
N PRO A 117 14.12 -17.61 18.60
CA PRO A 117 14.08 -18.97 19.07
C PRO A 117 13.03 -19.73 18.27
N SER A 118 13.22 -21.03 18.14
CA SER A 118 12.34 -22.02 17.51
C SER A 118 10.86 -21.98 17.96
N ASN A 119 10.52 -21.10 18.91
CA ASN A 119 9.18 -20.70 19.28
C ASN A 119 9.01 -19.18 19.10
N LEU A 120 8.71 -18.72 17.89
CA LEU A 120 8.11 -17.39 17.69
C LEU A 120 6.83 -17.33 18.54
N ASN A 121 6.85 -16.56 19.63
CA ASN A 121 5.66 -16.35 20.45
C ASN A 121 4.56 -15.77 19.53
N PRO A 122 3.41 -16.45 19.35
CA PRO A 122 2.33 -15.98 18.50
C PRO A 122 1.93 -14.52 18.78
N GLU A 123 2.06 -14.07 20.02
CA GLU A 123 1.82 -12.68 20.43
C GLU A 123 2.66 -11.65 19.67
N ILE A 124 3.90 -11.98 19.30
CA ILE A 124 4.77 -11.06 18.53
C ILE A 124 4.29 -10.93 17.10
N LEU A 125 3.89 -12.04 16.47
CA LEU A 125 3.36 -12.04 15.11
C LEU A 125 2.02 -11.30 15.04
N GLU A 126 1.11 -11.61 15.97
CA GLU A 126 -0.19 -10.94 16.09
C GLU A 126 -0.03 -9.45 16.42
N GLY A 127 0.91 -9.10 17.30
CA GLY A 127 1.24 -7.72 17.63
C GLY A 127 1.82 -6.96 16.43
N LEU A 128 2.71 -7.60 15.64
CA LEU A 128 3.27 -7.01 14.43
C LEU A 128 2.17 -6.80 13.38
N LEU A 129 1.35 -7.83 13.09
CA LEU A 129 0.20 -7.75 12.18
C LEU A 129 -0.81 -6.68 12.62
N GLY A 130 -1.09 -6.57 13.92
CA GLY A 130 -1.96 -5.53 14.49
C GLY A 130 -1.39 -4.13 14.30
N LEU A 131 -0.07 -3.96 14.49
CA LEU A 131 0.63 -2.71 14.21
C LEU A 131 0.59 -2.35 12.72
N VAL A 132 0.79 -3.32 11.82
CA VAL A 132 0.63 -3.12 10.37
C VAL A 132 -0.78 -2.64 10.05
N GLY A 133 -1.80 -3.36 10.51
CA GLY A 133 -3.20 -2.99 10.29
C GLY A 133 -3.53 -1.59 10.82
N GLY A 134 -2.99 -1.23 11.98
CA GLY A 134 -3.12 0.11 12.57
C GLY A 134 -2.50 1.20 11.71
N VAL A 135 -1.26 1.00 11.22
CA VAL A 135 -0.59 1.95 10.33
C VAL A 135 -1.34 2.09 9.00
N MET A 136 -1.78 0.98 8.40
CA MET A 136 -2.57 0.99 7.16
C MET A 136 -3.88 1.78 7.34
N ALA A 137 -4.58 1.58 8.47
CA ALA A 137 -5.80 2.32 8.78
C ALA A 137 -5.52 3.82 8.96
N PHE A 138 -4.45 4.17 9.68
CA PHE A 138 -4.05 5.57 9.88
C PHE A 138 -3.74 6.26 8.54
N LEU A 139 -2.86 5.69 7.71
CA LEU A 139 -2.50 6.25 6.40
C LEU A 139 -3.73 6.35 5.48
N THR A 140 -4.60 5.35 5.50
CA THR A 140 -5.83 5.38 4.70
C THR A 140 -6.75 6.52 5.12
N LEU A 141 -6.95 6.73 6.43
CA LEU A 141 -7.86 7.76 6.94
C LEU A 141 -7.28 9.18 6.87
N TYR A 142 -5.97 9.35 7.09
CA TYR A 142 -5.33 10.65 7.18
C TYR A 142 -4.69 11.14 5.87
N GLU A 143 -4.32 10.24 4.96
CA GLU A 143 -3.69 10.61 3.69
C GLU A 143 -4.57 10.27 2.49
N MET A 144 -4.96 9.01 2.35
CA MET A 144 -5.68 8.53 1.15
C MET A 144 -7.11 9.08 1.06
N LEU A 145 -7.86 9.04 2.16
CA LEU A 145 -9.27 9.45 2.18
C LEU A 145 -9.46 10.96 1.96
N PRO A 146 -8.68 11.86 2.60
CA PRO A 146 -8.76 13.30 2.32
C PRO A 146 -8.38 13.61 0.87
N LEU A 147 -7.38 12.91 0.32
CA LEU A 147 -7.00 13.05 -1.08
C LEU A 147 -8.13 12.62 -2.03
N ALA A 148 -8.80 11.50 -1.72
CA ALA A 148 -9.97 11.04 -2.47
C ALA A 148 -11.11 12.09 -2.43
N PHE A 149 -11.33 12.73 -1.28
CA PHE A 149 -12.29 13.83 -1.17
C PHE A 149 -11.92 15.05 -2.00
N GLU A 150 -10.64 15.41 -2.07
CA GLU A 150 -10.17 16.53 -2.87
C GLU A 150 -10.29 16.25 -4.38
N TYR A 151 -10.03 15.01 -4.80
CA TYR A 151 -9.95 14.66 -6.23
C TYR A 151 -11.30 14.24 -6.84
N ALA A 152 -12.07 13.39 -6.15
CA ALA A 152 -13.34 12.85 -6.65
C ALA A 152 -14.57 13.51 -6.01
N GLY A 153 -14.39 14.25 -4.90
CA GLY A 153 -15.48 14.80 -4.12
C GLY A 153 -16.03 13.81 -3.08
N ARG A 154 -16.59 14.35 -2.00
CA ARG A 154 -16.98 13.57 -0.81
C ARG A 154 -17.98 12.45 -1.09
N LYS A 155 -19.00 12.69 -1.93
CA LYS A 155 -20.05 11.70 -2.22
C LYS A 155 -19.49 10.49 -2.97
N ASP A 156 -18.66 10.72 -3.98
CA ASP A 156 -18.14 9.65 -4.84
C ASP A 156 -17.01 8.89 -4.16
N ALA A 157 -16.17 9.58 -3.38
CA ALA A 157 -15.16 8.93 -2.54
C ALA A 157 -15.78 8.01 -1.48
N VAL A 158 -16.83 8.44 -0.76
CA VAL A 158 -17.52 7.57 0.22
C VAL A 158 -18.13 6.34 -0.47
N LYS A 159 -18.77 6.50 -1.62
CA LYS A 159 -19.26 5.36 -2.41
C LYS A 159 -18.13 4.41 -2.80
N ALA A 160 -17.02 4.94 -3.30
CA ALA A 160 -15.85 4.16 -3.69
C ALA A 160 -15.26 3.37 -2.52
N VAL A 161 -15.23 3.95 -1.32
CA VAL A 161 -14.80 3.26 -0.09
C VAL A 161 -15.70 2.05 0.20
N PHE A 162 -17.02 2.22 0.20
CA PHE A 162 -17.94 1.10 0.45
C PHE A 162 -17.87 0.03 -0.63
N VAL A 163 -17.72 0.41 -1.90
CA VAL A 163 -17.52 -0.53 -3.00
C VAL A 163 -16.20 -1.30 -2.84
N GLY A 164 -15.12 -0.61 -2.48
CA GLY A 164 -13.83 -1.22 -2.19
C GLY A 164 -13.89 -2.19 -1.01
N MET A 165 -14.57 -1.82 0.08
CA MET A 165 -14.80 -2.71 1.22
C MET A 165 -15.59 -3.96 0.82
N ALA A 166 -16.65 -3.81 0.02
CA ALA A 166 -17.43 -4.93 -0.48
C ALA A 166 -16.59 -5.85 -1.38
N PHE A 167 -15.77 -5.29 -2.26
CA PHE A 167 -14.87 -6.05 -3.13
C PHE A 167 -13.82 -6.83 -2.33
N MET A 168 -13.19 -6.20 -1.33
CA MET A 168 -12.22 -6.87 -0.46
C MET A 168 -12.87 -7.93 0.43
N SER A 169 -14.07 -7.69 0.94
CA SER A 169 -14.81 -8.69 1.71
C SER A 169 -15.18 -9.89 0.83
N MET A 170 -15.63 -9.65 -0.41
CA MET A 170 -15.95 -10.71 -1.35
C MET A 170 -14.71 -11.51 -1.77
N SER A 171 -13.57 -10.85 -2.02
CA SER A 171 -12.33 -11.55 -2.39
C SER A 171 -11.82 -12.45 -1.26
N LEU A 172 -11.86 -11.97 -0.01
CA LEU A 172 -11.52 -12.77 1.16
C LEU A 172 -12.50 -13.92 1.39
N TYR A 173 -13.80 -13.70 1.18
CA TYR A 173 -14.79 -14.78 1.25
C TYR A 173 -14.55 -15.86 0.20
N PHE A 174 -14.22 -15.48 -1.05
CA PHE A 174 -13.86 -16.44 -2.09
C PHE A 174 -12.60 -17.20 -1.76
N LEU A 175 -11.59 -16.53 -1.19
CA LEU A 175 -10.36 -17.17 -0.73
C LEU A 175 -10.67 -18.22 0.36
N ASP A 176 -11.45 -17.85 1.37
CA ASP A 176 -11.87 -18.75 2.45
C ASP A 176 -12.70 -19.94 1.93
N ALA A 177 -13.67 -19.68 1.05
CA ALA A 177 -14.52 -20.72 0.45
C ALA A 177 -13.76 -21.68 -0.49
N SER A 178 -12.69 -21.22 -1.12
CA SER A 178 -11.85 -22.02 -2.04
C SER A 178 -10.82 -22.88 -1.30
N LEU A 179 -10.60 -22.61 -0.02
CA LEU A 179 -9.68 -23.36 0.81
C LEU A 179 -10.41 -24.57 1.45
N PRO A 180 -9.89 -25.81 1.31
CA PRO A 180 -10.53 -27.01 1.87
C PRO A 180 -10.86 -26.89 3.37
N LYS A 181 -12.09 -27.24 3.78
CA LYS A 181 -12.61 -27.13 5.17
C LYS A 181 -11.90 -27.96 6.25
N GLU A 182 -10.97 -28.83 5.89
CA GLU A 182 -9.97 -29.42 6.81
C GLU A 182 -9.02 -28.33 7.38
N MET A 183 -9.18 -27.09 6.90
CA MET A 183 -8.39 -25.92 7.19
C MET A 183 -9.16 -24.80 7.92
N SER A 184 -10.07 -25.15 8.83
CA SER A 184 -10.70 -24.21 9.78
C SER A 184 -10.73 -24.79 11.20
N ALA A 185 -9.58 -24.84 11.85
CA ALA A 185 -9.40 -25.05 13.29
C ALA A 185 -8.02 -24.49 13.67
#